data_AF-A0A434FIW9-F1
#
_entry.id   AF-A0A434FIW9-F1
#
_cell.length_a   1.000
_cell.length_b   1.000
_cell.length_c   1.000
_cell.angle_alpha   90.00
_cell.angle_beta   90.00
_cell.angle_gamma   90.00
#
_symmetry.space_group_name_H-M   'P 1'
#
loop_
_entity.id
_entity.type
_entity.pdbx_description
1 polymer ?
#
loop_
_entity_poly.entity_id
_entity_poly.type
_entity_poly.pdbx_seq_one_letter_code
_entity_poly.pdbx_strand_id
1 'polypeptide(L)'
;PRTVLPPPMGTPLLPDIPNWSWHEYGMRVGFWRIYESLKSRRIVPTLATNGSVCEVYPRVVQAAHEAGWELMGHGWLQGPMHNLEDQRLSVRRTIEALSRISGKAPVGWESPGLTETADTADILAEEGIRYVADWVLDDLPCELKTTAGPLVTLPYTVEINDVAIMAVAQHSSAELLERGMRQFDRLYAESAVSPRIMSISVHPYLSGVPHRIGYLEQLLDYIASHAGAVFWSGERILDWYVSARTGAQA
;
A
#
# COMPACT_ATOMS: atom_id res chain seq x y z
N PRO A 1 2.21 0.26 17.47
CA PRO A 1 2.37 1.30 16.43
C PRO A 1 3.75 1.94 16.51
N ARG A 2 4.32 2.35 15.37
CA ARG A 2 5.57 3.12 15.36
C ARG A 2 5.35 4.49 16.02
N THR A 3 6.34 4.96 16.76
CA THR A 3 6.33 6.25 17.45
C THR A 3 7.21 7.26 16.71
N VAL A 4 6.79 8.53 16.67
CA VAL A 4 7.60 9.65 16.21
C VAL A 4 8.46 10.22 17.33
N LEU A 5 7.95 10.16 18.57
CA LEU A 5 8.65 10.66 19.74
C LEU A 5 8.72 9.56 20.80
N PRO A 6 9.94 9.20 21.27
CA PRO A 6 10.06 8.35 22.43
C PRO A 6 9.57 9.10 23.67
N PRO A 7 9.02 8.39 24.68
CA PRO A 7 8.60 9.03 25.90
C PRO A 7 9.80 9.63 26.66
N PRO A 8 9.64 10.78 27.36
CA PRO A 8 10.69 11.36 28.18
C PRO A 8 11.23 10.34 29.19
N MET A 9 12.55 10.14 29.18
CA MET A 9 13.24 9.16 30.04
C MET A 9 12.68 7.73 29.95
N GLY A 10 12.08 7.35 28.81
CA GLY A 10 11.51 6.02 28.63
C GLY A 10 10.20 5.77 29.41
N THR A 11 9.59 6.82 29.99
CA THR A 11 8.39 6.69 30.83
C THR A 11 7.14 7.10 30.05
N PRO A 12 6.35 6.14 29.51
CA PRO A 12 5.17 6.48 28.73
C PRO A 12 4.06 7.05 29.63
N LEU A 13 3.41 8.12 29.17
CA LEU A 13 2.13 8.59 29.72
C LEU A 13 1.02 8.08 28.80
N LEU A 14 -0.04 7.52 29.38
CA LEU A 14 -1.25 7.14 28.65
C LEU A 14 -2.41 8.10 28.93
N PRO A 15 -3.15 8.54 27.89
CA PRO A 15 -2.90 8.26 26.48
C PRO A 15 -1.64 8.95 25.96
N ASP A 16 -0.94 8.28 25.02
CA ASP A 16 0.28 8.80 24.37
C ASP A 16 -0.11 9.87 23.33
N ILE A 17 -0.39 11.07 23.82
CA ILE A 17 -0.88 12.20 23.02
C ILE A 17 0.04 12.51 21.83
N PRO A 18 1.38 12.62 21.98
CA PRO A 18 2.26 12.94 20.86
C PRO A 18 2.17 11.94 19.71
N ASN A 19 2.23 10.64 20.00
CA ASN A 19 2.19 9.63 18.95
C ASN A 19 0.79 9.43 18.40
N TRP A 20 -0.25 9.49 19.24
CA TRP A 20 -1.64 9.41 18.79
C TRP A 20 -1.99 10.58 17.84
N SER A 21 -1.67 11.81 18.23
CA SER A 21 -1.97 13.00 17.43
C SER A 21 -1.18 13.05 16.12
N TRP A 22 0.01 12.45 16.07
CA TRP A 22 0.80 12.31 14.85
C TRP A 22 0.10 11.43 13.80
N HIS A 23 -0.42 10.27 14.21
CA HIS A 23 -1.23 9.42 13.33
C HIS A 23 -2.55 10.09 12.95
N GLU A 24 -3.21 10.75 13.91
CA GLU A 24 -4.45 11.51 13.68
C GLU A 24 -4.25 12.63 12.64
N TYR A 25 -3.10 13.34 12.64
CA TYR A 25 -2.77 14.33 11.61
C TYR A 25 -2.81 13.72 10.19
N GLY A 26 -2.36 12.46 10.05
CA GLY A 26 -2.45 11.72 8.80
C GLY A 26 -3.89 11.63 8.29
N MET A 27 -4.83 11.20 9.11
CA MET A 27 -6.24 11.03 8.72
C MET A 27 -7.01 12.35 8.60
N ARG A 28 -6.55 13.40 9.30
CA ARG A 28 -7.20 14.72 9.30
C ARG A 28 -6.74 15.63 8.17
N VAL A 29 -5.46 15.56 7.80
CA VAL A 29 -4.81 16.52 6.91
C VAL A 29 -3.95 15.83 5.87
N GLY A 30 -3.12 14.86 6.29
CA GLY A 30 -2.15 14.21 5.42
C GLY A 30 -2.78 13.47 4.23
N PHE A 31 -3.87 12.73 4.47
CA PHE A 31 -4.60 11.99 3.45
C PHE A 31 -5.10 12.92 2.34
N TRP A 32 -5.75 14.02 2.71
CA TRP A 32 -6.31 14.97 1.74
C TRP A 32 -5.23 15.64 0.89
N ARG A 33 -4.03 15.83 1.43
CA ARG A 33 -2.90 16.38 0.67
C ARG A 33 -2.38 15.38 -0.37
N ILE A 34 -2.24 14.10 -0.01
CA ILE A 34 -1.91 13.03 -0.96
C ILE A 34 -3.05 12.88 -1.99
N TYR A 35 -4.30 12.91 -1.55
CA TYR A 35 -5.49 12.81 -2.40
C TYR A 35 -5.49 13.88 -3.50
N GLU A 36 -5.30 15.16 -3.16
CA GLU A 36 -5.26 16.24 -4.16
C GLU A 36 -4.02 16.14 -5.08
N SER A 37 -2.88 15.68 -4.56
CA SER A 37 -1.67 15.42 -5.35
C SER A 37 -1.91 14.36 -6.44
N LEU A 38 -2.57 13.25 -6.10
CA LEU A 38 -2.89 12.17 -7.04
C LEU A 38 -4.03 12.57 -7.99
N LYS A 39 -5.06 13.24 -7.48
CA LYS A 39 -6.22 13.69 -8.26
C LYS A 39 -5.82 14.70 -9.34
N SER A 40 -4.98 15.69 -9.02
CA SER A 40 -4.47 16.67 -10.00
C SER A 40 -3.66 16.01 -11.12
N ARG A 41 -3.03 14.87 -10.85
CA ARG A 41 -2.26 14.06 -11.80
C ARG A 41 -3.07 12.95 -12.47
N ARG A 42 -4.36 12.81 -12.15
CA ARG A 42 -5.24 11.72 -12.61
C ARG A 42 -4.68 10.32 -12.35
N ILE A 43 -3.98 10.16 -11.23
CA ILE A 43 -3.42 8.89 -10.79
C ILE A 43 -4.45 8.18 -9.91
N VAL A 44 -4.72 6.91 -10.22
CA VAL A 44 -5.57 6.02 -9.42
C VAL A 44 -4.66 5.04 -8.68
N PRO A 45 -4.43 5.23 -7.36
CA PRO A 45 -3.62 4.33 -6.56
C PRO A 45 -4.42 3.12 -6.06
N THR A 46 -3.69 2.21 -5.42
CA THR A 46 -4.24 1.23 -4.48
C THR A 46 -4.11 1.75 -3.06
N LEU A 47 -5.19 1.69 -2.28
CA LEU A 47 -5.25 2.12 -0.89
C LEU A 47 -5.32 0.90 0.04
N ALA A 48 -4.19 0.55 0.65
CA ALA A 48 -4.12 -0.42 1.74
C ALA A 48 -4.94 0.11 2.95
N THR A 49 -6.07 -0.52 3.25
CA THR A 49 -7.07 0.00 4.19
C THR A 49 -7.33 -1.01 5.30
N ASN A 50 -7.04 -0.64 6.56
CA ASN A 50 -7.46 -1.47 7.68
C ASN A 50 -9.00 -1.47 7.78
N GLY A 51 -9.62 -2.60 8.08
CA GLY A 51 -11.08 -2.72 8.13
C GLY A 51 -11.75 -1.73 9.11
N SER A 52 -11.12 -1.46 10.26
CA SER A 52 -11.60 -0.51 11.26
C SER A 52 -11.61 0.96 10.79
N VAL A 53 -10.74 1.34 9.85
CA VAL A 53 -10.77 2.69 9.23
C VAL A 53 -12.11 2.92 8.51
N CYS A 54 -12.69 1.83 8.03
CA CYS A 54 -14.11 1.59 7.75
C CYS A 54 -15.09 2.48 8.52
N GLU A 55 -14.97 2.35 9.83
CA GLU A 55 -15.93 2.81 10.82
C GLU A 55 -15.47 4.12 11.46
N VAL A 56 -14.16 4.24 11.68
CA VAL A 56 -13.58 5.39 12.40
C VAL A 56 -13.39 6.60 11.48
N TYR A 57 -13.03 6.40 10.20
CA TYR A 57 -12.81 7.48 9.23
C TYR A 57 -13.56 7.23 7.91
N PRO A 58 -14.89 7.03 7.93
CA PRO A 58 -15.66 6.68 6.73
C PRO A 58 -15.49 7.70 5.61
N ARG A 59 -15.34 8.99 5.93
CA ARG A 59 -15.11 10.06 4.95
C ARG A 59 -13.84 9.85 4.09
N VAL A 60 -12.79 9.23 4.65
CA VAL A 60 -11.52 9.02 3.97
C VAL A 60 -11.67 7.89 2.96
N VAL A 61 -12.24 6.77 3.39
CA VAL A 61 -12.47 5.59 2.55
C VAL A 61 -13.50 5.90 1.47
N GLN A 62 -14.56 6.64 1.80
CA GLN A 62 -15.58 7.09 0.84
C GLN A 62 -14.97 7.98 -0.25
N ALA A 63 -14.14 8.97 0.12
CA ALA A 63 -13.50 9.84 -0.86
C ALA A 63 -12.55 9.08 -1.79
N ALA A 64 -11.82 8.09 -1.27
CA ALA A 64 -10.98 7.20 -2.09
C ALA A 64 -11.84 6.37 -3.06
N HIS A 65 -12.92 5.76 -2.58
CA HIS A 65 -13.85 5.00 -3.40
C HIS A 65 -14.49 5.85 -4.52
N GLU A 66 -14.99 7.04 -4.19
CA GLU A 66 -15.58 7.98 -5.15
C GLU A 66 -14.57 8.48 -6.20
N ALA A 67 -13.29 8.54 -5.84
CA ALA A 67 -12.20 8.84 -6.76
C ALA A 67 -11.76 7.63 -7.62
N GLY A 68 -12.42 6.48 -7.45
CA GLY A 68 -12.12 5.25 -8.18
C GLY A 68 -10.84 4.54 -7.71
N TRP A 69 -10.32 4.87 -6.52
CA TRP A 69 -9.15 4.19 -5.98
C TRP A 69 -9.48 2.74 -5.68
N GLU A 70 -8.51 1.85 -5.89
CA GLU A 70 -8.66 0.47 -5.45
C GLU A 70 -8.59 0.41 -3.92
N LEU A 71 -9.56 -0.25 -3.29
CA LEU A 71 -9.51 -0.55 -1.87
C LEU A 71 -8.92 -1.94 -1.66
N MET A 72 -7.72 -1.99 -1.07
CA MET A 72 -7.00 -3.22 -0.74
C MET A 72 -7.14 -3.52 0.76
N GLY A 73 -7.30 -4.80 1.12
CA GLY A 73 -7.36 -5.20 2.53
C GLY A 73 -6.00 -5.04 3.23
N HIS A 74 -6.02 -4.52 4.45
CA HIS A 74 -4.81 -4.34 5.27
C HIS A 74 -5.01 -4.79 6.72
N GLY A 75 -5.68 -5.92 6.95
CA GLY A 75 -6.04 -6.39 8.31
C GLY A 75 -7.12 -5.53 9.00
N TRP A 76 -7.74 -6.05 10.06
CA TRP A 76 -8.82 -5.30 10.74
C TRP A 76 -8.29 -4.06 11.47
N LEU A 77 -7.18 -4.24 12.19
CA LEU A 77 -6.44 -3.21 12.91
C LEU A 77 -4.97 -3.25 12.47
N GLN A 78 -4.27 -2.14 12.63
CA GLN A 78 -2.83 -2.10 12.41
C GLN A 78 -2.10 -2.98 13.44
N GLY A 79 -1.62 -4.15 13.02
CA GLY A 79 -0.87 -5.05 13.89
C GLY A 79 -0.42 -6.33 13.17
N PRO A 80 0.61 -7.01 13.68
CA PRO A 80 1.17 -8.20 13.04
C PRO A 80 0.14 -9.33 12.93
N MET A 81 -0.11 -9.83 11.72
CA MET A 81 -1.10 -10.89 11.47
C MET A 81 -0.75 -12.19 12.20
N HIS A 82 0.54 -12.55 12.28
CA HIS A 82 1.02 -13.73 13.00
C HIS A 82 0.73 -13.72 14.52
N ASN A 83 0.34 -12.59 15.10
CA ASN A 83 -0.04 -12.50 16.52
C ASN A 83 -1.56 -12.53 16.75
N LEU A 84 -2.37 -12.59 15.69
CA LEU A 84 -3.82 -12.69 15.84
C LEU A 84 -4.20 -14.12 16.22
N GLU A 85 -5.05 -14.25 17.24
CA GLU A 85 -5.63 -15.55 17.62
C GLU A 85 -6.50 -16.12 16.49
N ASP A 86 -7.23 -15.27 15.77
CA ASP A 86 -8.07 -15.64 14.64
C ASP A 86 -7.82 -14.71 13.44
N GLN A 87 -6.88 -15.12 12.59
CA GLN A 87 -6.55 -14.40 11.36
C GLN A 87 -7.73 -14.38 10.38
N ARG A 88 -8.50 -15.47 10.29
CA ARG A 88 -9.63 -15.58 9.36
C ARG A 88 -10.75 -14.62 9.71
N LEU A 89 -11.07 -14.47 10.99
CA LEU A 89 -12.02 -13.48 11.45
C LEU A 89 -11.56 -12.06 11.10
N SER A 90 -10.27 -11.75 11.30
CA SER A 90 -9.69 -10.46 10.93
C SER A 90 -9.81 -10.19 9.42
N VAL A 91 -9.48 -11.17 8.58
CA VAL A 91 -9.61 -11.10 7.12
C VAL A 91 -11.07 -10.89 6.71
N ARG A 92 -11.99 -11.74 7.17
CA ARG A 92 -13.44 -11.64 6.86
C ARG A 92 -14.04 -10.30 7.22
N ARG A 93 -13.77 -9.82 8.45
CA ARG A 93 -14.28 -8.52 8.90
C ARG A 93 -13.75 -7.37 8.05
N THR A 94 -12.49 -7.45 7.63
CA THR A 94 -11.86 -6.45 6.76
C THR A 94 -12.51 -6.44 5.38
N ILE A 95 -12.66 -7.62 4.76
CA ILE A 95 -13.34 -7.81 3.48
C ILE A 95 -14.77 -7.26 3.54
N GLU A 96 -15.52 -7.63 4.58
CA GLU A 96 -16.90 -7.19 4.77
C GLU A 96 -16.99 -5.66 4.88
N ALA A 97 -16.15 -5.04 5.72
CA ALA A 97 -16.16 -3.59 5.91
C ALA A 97 -15.83 -2.81 4.64
N LEU A 98 -14.85 -3.26 3.87
CA LEU A 98 -14.51 -2.64 2.58
C LEU A 98 -15.64 -2.83 1.57
N SER A 99 -16.20 -4.04 1.50
CA SER A 99 -17.29 -4.38 0.57
C SER A 99 -18.54 -3.53 0.80
N ARG A 100 -18.86 -3.18 2.05
CA ARG A 100 -20.00 -2.29 2.37
C ARG A 100 -19.84 -0.89 1.79
N ILE A 101 -18.62 -0.42 1.58
CA ILE A 101 -18.35 0.91 1.00
C ILE A 101 -18.27 0.82 -0.52
N SER A 102 -17.47 -0.12 -1.04
CA SER A 102 -17.17 -0.19 -2.48
C SER A 102 -18.24 -0.91 -3.30
N GLY A 103 -19.14 -1.65 -2.67
CA GLY A 103 -20.09 -2.55 -3.32
C GLY A 103 -19.46 -3.83 -3.91
N LYS A 104 -18.14 -4.02 -3.77
CA LYS A 104 -17.40 -5.20 -4.24
C LYS A 104 -16.35 -5.65 -3.24
N ALA A 105 -16.12 -6.96 -3.14
CA ALA A 105 -15.03 -7.49 -2.31
C ALA A 105 -13.67 -6.99 -2.83
N PRO A 106 -12.72 -6.63 -1.93
CA PRO A 106 -11.35 -6.35 -2.34
C PRO A 106 -10.73 -7.60 -2.96
N VAL A 107 -9.92 -7.42 -4.00
CA VAL A 107 -9.19 -8.52 -4.65
C VAL A 107 -7.72 -8.57 -4.25
N GLY A 108 -7.23 -7.50 -3.62
CA GLY A 108 -5.87 -7.36 -3.13
C GLY A 108 -5.80 -7.40 -1.61
N TRP A 109 -4.64 -7.83 -1.11
CA TRP A 109 -4.30 -7.77 0.31
C TRP A 109 -2.82 -7.39 0.54
N GLU A 110 -2.55 -6.60 1.57
CA GLU A 110 -1.20 -6.45 2.13
C GLU A 110 -1.33 -6.57 3.65
N SER A 111 -0.68 -7.53 4.29
CA SER A 111 -0.78 -7.67 5.74
C SER A 111 0.00 -6.56 6.43
N PRO A 112 -0.50 -5.98 7.53
CA PRO A 112 0.22 -4.95 8.28
C PRO A 112 1.68 -5.30 8.56
N GLY A 113 2.59 -4.54 7.95
CA GLY A 113 4.02 -4.73 8.13
C GLY A 113 4.60 -5.97 7.46
N LEU A 114 3.94 -6.47 6.41
CA LEU A 114 4.36 -7.66 5.65
C LEU A 114 4.45 -8.90 6.52
N THR A 115 3.44 -9.11 7.37
CA THR A 115 3.45 -10.11 8.45
C THR A 115 2.57 -11.33 8.17
N GLU A 116 2.40 -11.68 6.90
CA GLU A 116 1.75 -12.92 6.45
C GLU A 116 2.46 -14.19 6.97
N THR A 117 1.67 -15.22 7.32
CA THR A 117 2.14 -16.61 7.49
C THR A 117 1.64 -17.48 6.34
N ALA A 118 2.14 -18.72 6.22
CA ALA A 118 1.58 -19.67 5.25
C ALA A 118 0.06 -19.85 5.42
N ASP A 119 -0.41 -19.93 6.67
CA ASP A 119 -1.84 -19.99 6.98
C ASP A 119 -2.58 -18.71 6.53
N THR A 120 -1.96 -17.54 6.66
CA THR A 120 -2.55 -16.29 6.18
C THR A 120 -2.78 -16.36 4.66
N ALA A 121 -1.81 -16.80 3.88
CA ALA A 121 -1.94 -16.92 2.42
C ALA A 121 -3.10 -17.86 2.01
N ASP A 122 -3.19 -19.02 2.67
CA ASP A 122 -4.28 -19.97 2.46
C ASP A 122 -5.65 -19.36 2.82
N ILE A 123 -5.75 -18.69 3.98
CA ILE A 123 -6.96 -17.99 4.40
C ILE A 123 -7.36 -16.94 3.36
N LEU A 124 -6.42 -16.11 2.88
CA LEU A 124 -6.70 -15.05 1.92
C LEU A 124 -7.26 -15.62 0.61
N ALA A 125 -6.67 -16.69 0.10
CA ALA A 125 -7.15 -17.38 -1.09
C ALA A 125 -8.56 -17.95 -0.90
N GLU A 126 -8.84 -18.58 0.25
CA GLU A 126 -10.17 -19.11 0.57
C GLU A 126 -11.25 -18.02 0.67
N GLU A 127 -10.89 -16.82 1.14
CA GLU A 127 -11.80 -15.68 1.26
C GLU A 127 -11.89 -14.85 -0.03
N GLY A 128 -11.28 -15.32 -1.13
CA GLY A 128 -11.44 -14.76 -2.48
C GLY A 128 -10.47 -13.63 -2.83
N ILE A 129 -9.44 -13.38 -2.02
CA ILE A 129 -8.32 -12.52 -2.41
C ILE A 129 -7.58 -13.18 -3.58
N ARG A 130 -7.16 -12.36 -4.55
CA ARG A 130 -6.51 -12.82 -5.78
C ARG A 130 -5.05 -12.41 -5.86
N TYR A 131 -4.66 -11.32 -5.20
CA TYR A 131 -3.27 -10.92 -5.12
C TYR A 131 -2.84 -10.42 -3.74
N VAL A 132 -1.55 -10.58 -3.45
CA VAL A 132 -0.89 -10.08 -2.22
C VAL A 132 0.31 -9.19 -2.54
N ALA A 133 0.66 -8.29 -1.62
CA ALA A 133 1.81 -7.38 -1.75
C ALA A 133 2.89 -7.62 -0.68
N ASP A 134 2.77 -8.66 0.14
CA ASP A 134 3.71 -8.94 1.24
C ASP A 134 5.10 -9.39 0.77
N TRP A 135 5.18 -9.97 -0.43
CA TRP A 135 6.38 -10.66 -0.93
C TRP A 135 7.21 -9.73 -1.82
N VAL A 136 8.12 -8.98 -1.21
CA VAL A 136 9.05 -8.08 -1.90
C VAL A 136 10.21 -8.88 -2.51
N LEU A 137 9.95 -9.62 -3.58
CA LEU A 137 10.91 -10.59 -4.14
C LEU A 137 11.18 -10.48 -5.65
N ASP A 138 10.44 -9.66 -6.40
CA ASP A 138 10.60 -9.52 -7.86
C ASP A 138 10.07 -8.16 -8.35
N ASP A 139 10.47 -7.76 -9.57
CA ASP A 139 10.00 -6.57 -10.31
C ASP A 139 8.82 -6.89 -11.25
N LEU A 140 8.38 -8.17 -11.28
CA LEU A 140 7.21 -8.66 -12.00
C LEU A 140 6.33 -9.54 -11.10
N PRO A 141 5.03 -9.70 -11.42
CA PRO A 141 4.16 -10.56 -10.65
C PRO A 141 4.56 -12.03 -10.76
N CYS A 142 4.38 -12.78 -9.68
CA CYS A 142 4.56 -14.24 -9.69
C CYS A 142 3.44 -14.97 -8.94
N GLU A 143 3.29 -16.28 -9.17
CA GLU A 143 2.26 -17.09 -8.51
C GLU A 143 2.76 -17.69 -7.19
N LEU A 144 1.94 -17.59 -6.16
CA LEU A 144 2.09 -18.29 -4.89
C LEU A 144 1.07 -19.43 -4.84
N LYS A 145 1.54 -20.62 -4.48
CA LYS A 145 0.66 -21.78 -4.30
C LYS A 145 0.02 -21.73 -2.92
N THR A 146 -1.30 -21.85 -2.88
CA THR A 146 -2.08 -22.01 -1.65
C THR A 146 -2.93 -23.27 -1.74
N THR A 147 -3.56 -23.67 -0.64
CA THR A 147 -4.48 -24.80 -0.59
C THR A 147 -5.82 -24.55 -1.30
N ALA A 148 -6.18 -23.28 -1.55
CA ALA A 148 -7.45 -22.88 -2.18
C ALA A 148 -7.31 -22.31 -3.60
N GLY A 149 -6.13 -22.40 -4.19
CA GLY A 149 -5.83 -21.90 -5.55
C GLY A 149 -4.60 -20.98 -5.58
N PRO A 150 -4.10 -20.59 -6.76
CA PRO A 150 -2.96 -19.69 -6.82
C PRO A 150 -3.35 -18.26 -6.39
N LEU A 151 -2.53 -17.66 -5.54
CA LEU A 151 -2.47 -16.20 -5.39
C LEU A 151 -1.44 -15.65 -6.36
N VAL A 152 -1.58 -14.38 -6.74
CA VAL A 152 -0.51 -13.63 -7.41
C VAL A 152 0.15 -12.72 -6.40
N THR A 153 1.47 -12.74 -6.25
CA THR A 153 2.15 -11.62 -5.58
C THR A 153 2.45 -10.54 -6.59
N LEU A 154 2.06 -9.31 -6.27
CA LEU A 154 2.45 -8.12 -7.03
C LEU A 154 3.69 -7.49 -6.39
N PRO A 155 4.62 -6.95 -7.21
CA PRO A 155 5.79 -6.24 -6.69
C PRO A 155 5.40 -5.14 -5.71
N TYR A 156 5.97 -5.18 -4.51
CA TYR A 156 5.88 -4.15 -3.50
C TYR A 156 7.28 -3.64 -3.14
N THR A 157 7.41 -2.74 -2.16
CA THR A 157 8.72 -2.17 -1.81
C THR A 157 8.90 -1.95 -0.31
N VAL A 158 10.08 -2.33 0.17
CA VAL A 158 10.64 -1.85 1.45
C VAL A 158 11.62 -0.68 1.24
N GLU A 159 12.07 -0.44 0.00
CA GLU A 159 13.10 0.54 -0.33
C GLU A 159 12.50 1.92 -0.60
N ILE A 160 11.57 2.04 -1.55
CA ILE A 160 10.86 3.29 -1.87
C ILE A 160 9.60 3.38 -1.00
N ASN A 161 9.85 3.34 0.30
CA ASN A 161 8.85 3.30 1.35
C ASN A 161 9.16 4.41 2.37
N ASP A 162 8.23 5.35 2.56
CA ASP A 162 8.48 6.50 3.42
C ASP A 162 8.68 6.13 4.90
N VAL A 163 8.13 5.00 5.36
CA VAL A 163 8.41 4.46 6.70
C VAL A 163 9.86 3.99 6.79
N ALA A 164 10.31 3.19 5.82
CA ALA A 164 11.68 2.68 5.82
C ALA A 164 12.70 3.81 5.73
N ILE A 165 12.49 4.74 4.80
CA ILE A 165 13.39 5.88 4.56
C ILE A 165 13.36 6.85 5.75
N MET A 166 12.19 7.31 6.19
CA MET A 166 12.07 8.48 7.06
C MET A 166 11.87 8.14 8.53
N ALA A 167 11.21 7.02 8.86
CA ALA A 167 10.90 6.67 10.25
C ALA A 167 11.90 5.65 10.82
N VAL A 168 12.35 4.68 10.01
CA VAL A 168 13.28 3.63 10.45
C VAL A 168 14.73 4.05 10.23
N ALA A 169 15.12 4.35 8.99
CA ALA A 169 16.49 4.76 8.69
C ALA A 169 16.78 6.24 9.02
N GLN A 170 15.71 7.04 9.20
CA GLN A 170 15.78 8.48 9.52
C GLN A 170 16.62 9.29 8.52
N HIS A 171 16.61 8.88 7.24
CA HIS A 171 17.25 9.63 6.18
C HIS A 171 16.53 10.96 5.90
N SER A 172 17.20 11.83 5.12
CA SER A 172 16.60 13.10 4.70
C SER A 172 15.31 12.85 3.89
N SER A 173 14.33 13.75 3.99
CA SER A 173 13.07 13.59 3.25
C SER A 173 13.24 13.62 1.73
N ALA A 174 14.33 14.24 1.23
CA ALA A 174 14.65 14.29 -0.20
C ALA A 174 15.04 12.92 -0.78
N GLU A 175 15.44 11.96 0.07
CA GLU A 175 15.87 10.63 -0.36
C GLU A 175 14.75 9.83 -1.03
N LEU A 176 13.47 10.10 -0.70
CA LEU A 176 12.35 9.49 -1.41
C LEU A 176 12.39 9.85 -2.91
N LEU A 177 12.65 11.13 -3.21
CA LEU A 177 12.77 11.61 -4.58
C LEU A 177 14.03 11.05 -5.24
N GLU A 178 15.19 11.21 -4.61
CA GLU A 178 16.48 10.81 -5.20
C GLU A 178 16.53 9.30 -5.49
N ARG A 179 16.16 8.46 -4.51
CA ARG A 179 16.13 7.00 -4.71
C ARG A 179 15.05 6.60 -5.70
N GLY A 180 13.88 7.24 -5.62
CA GLY A 180 12.78 6.99 -6.53
C GLY A 180 13.16 7.23 -8.00
N MET A 181 13.80 8.36 -8.30
CA MET A 181 14.30 8.66 -9.64
C MET A 181 15.33 7.62 -10.11
N ARG A 182 16.31 7.28 -9.26
CA ARG A 182 17.34 6.29 -9.60
C ARG A 182 16.77 4.89 -9.86
N GLN A 183 15.81 4.46 -9.04
CA GLN A 183 15.14 3.17 -9.24
C GLN A 183 14.30 3.19 -10.52
N PHE A 184 13.55 4.27 -10.75
CA PHE A 184 12.78 4.43 -11.97
C PHE A 184 13.68 4.37 -13.21
N ASP A 185 14.77 5.15 -13.26
CA ASP A 185 15.70 5.17 -14.40
C ASP A 185 16.25 3.78 -14.71
N ARG A 186 16.56 3.01 -13.67
CA ARG A 186 17.04 1.63 -13.83
C ARG A 186 15.97 0.73 -14.43
N LEU A 187 14.78 0.72 -13.85
CA LEU A 187 13.67 -0.12 -14.29
C LEU A 187 13.18 0.28 -15.70
N TYR A 188 13.20 1.57 -16.01
CA TYR A 188 12.85 2.10 -17.32
C TYR A 188 13.87 1.70 -18.40
N ALA A 189 15.16 1.66 -18.08
CA ALA A 189 16.16 1.12 -19.00
C ALA A 189 15.96 -0.39 -19.25
N GLU A 190 15.64 -1.15 -18.20
CA GLU A 190 15.34 -2.58 -18.32
C GLU A 190 14.02 -2.89 -19.02
N SER A 191 13.07 -1.94 -19.02
CA SER A 191 11.78 -2.12 -19.69
C SER A 191 11.88 -2.25 -21.20
N ALA A 192 13.04 -1.94 -21.79
CA ALA A 192 13.35 -2.22 -23.18
C ALA A 192 13.34 -3.73 -23.51
N VAL A 193 13.55 -4.60 -22.52
CA VAL A 193 13.55 -6.06 -22.69
C VAL A 193 12.21 -6.67 -22.26
N SER A 194 11.66 -6.21 -21.14
CA SER A 194 10.41 -6.72 -20.57
C SER A 194 9.83 -5.71 -19.60
N PRO A 195 8.50 -5.56 -19.47
CA PRO A 195 7.89 -4.64 -18.53
C PRO A 195 8.48 -4.75 -17.11
N ARG A 196 8.48 -3.63 -16.39
CA ARG A 196 8.89 -3.54 -14.99
C ARG A 196 7.80 -2.84 -14.19
N ILE A 197 7.64 -3.26 -12.94
CA ILE A 197 6.71 -2.65 -12.00
C ILE A 197 7.53 -1.97 -10.91
N MET A 198 7.23 -0.71 -10.65
CA MET A 198 7.81 0.05 -9.54
C MET A 198 6.71 0.40 -8.55
N SER A 199 6.86 -0.07 -7.32
CA SER A 199 5.99 0.32 -6.21
C SER A 199 6.58 1.49 -5.43
N ILE A 200 5.70 2.40 -4.99
CA ILE A 200 6.02 3.55 -4.14
C ILE A 200 5.05 3.51 -2.96
N SER A 201 5.57 3.29 -1.75
CA SER A 201 4.76 3.18 -0.53
C SER A 201 4.85 4.46 0.29
N VAL A 202 3.68 5.05 0.55
CA VAL A 202 3.55 6.33 1.27
C VAL A 202 2.42 6.28 2.29
N HIS A 203 2.61 7.01 3.39
CA HIS A 203 1.65 7.06 4.49
C HIS A 203 1.18 8.50 4.74
N PRO A 204 -0.12 8.72 5.03
CA PRO A 204 -0.68 10.05 5.27
C PRO A 204 0.06 10.88 6.33
N TYR A 205 0.49 10.25 7.42
CA TYR A 205 1.18 10.92 8.53
C TYR A 205 2.69 11.16 8.27
N LEU A 206 3.23 10.67 7.14
CA LEU A 206 4.61 10.84 6.70
C LEU A 206 4.67 11.69 5.43
N SER A 207 4.46 11.10 4.25
CA SER A 207 4.54 11.83 2.98
C SER A 207 3.46 12.92 2.84
N GLY A 208 2.34 12.78 3.55
CA GLY A 208 1.25 13.75 3.54
C GLY A 208 1.54 15.05 4.31
N VAL A 209 2.68 15.21 4.98
CA VAL A 209 2.99 16.46 5.73
C VAL A 209 3.59 17.56 4.83
N PRO A 210 3.44 18.86 5.17
CA PRO A 210 3.74 19.96 4.24
C PRO A 210 5.18 20.02 3.73
N HIS A 211 6.17 19.65 4.54
CA HIS A 211 7.58 19.69 4.14
C HIS A 211 8.04 18.45 3.34
N ARG A 212 7.18 17.42 3.20
CA ARG A 212 7.53 16.14 2.53
C ARG A 212 6.77 15.92 1.25
N ILE A 213 5.52 16.38 1.15
CA ILE A 213 4.66 16.13 0.00
C ILE A 213 5.31 16.51 -1.33
N GLY A 214 6.07 17.60 -1.36
CA GLY A 214 6.69 18.12 -2.58
C GLY A 214 7.68 17.12 -3.20
N TYR A 215 8.31 16.24 -2.41
CA TYR A 215 9.20 15.21 -2.95
C TYR A 215 8.43 14.09 -3.63
N LEU A 216 7.28 13.69 -3.09
CA LEU A 216 6.38 12.73 -3.75
C LEU A 216 5.83 13.31 -5.04
N GLU A 217 5.37 14.56 -5.01
CA GLU A 217 4.87 15.28 -6.20
C GLU A 217 5.90 15.33 -7.32
N GLN A 218 7.13 15.73 -7.01
CA GLN A 218 8.23 15.77 -7.97
C GLN A 218 8.56 14.38 -8.54
N LEU A 219 8.52 13.33 -7.72
CA LEU A 219 8.79 11.97 -8.17
C LEU A 219 7.70 11.49 -9.14
N LEU A 220 6.43 11.72 -8.81
CA LEU A 220 5.30 11.36 -9.68
C LEU A 220 5.36 12.12 -11.00
N ASP A 221 5.69 13.42 -10.97
CA ASP A 221 5.84 14.25 -12.18
C ASP A 221 7.00 13.78 -13.04
N TYR A 222 8.13 13.41 -12.42
CA TYR A 222 9.28 12.85 -13.11
C TYR A 222 8.90 11.58 -13.87
N ILE A 223 8.30 10.60 -13.18
CA ILE A 223 7.85 9.34 -13.78
C ILE A 223 6.86 9.60 -14.93
N ALA A 224 5.88 10.48 -14.72
CA ALA A 224 4.86 10.82 -15.71
C ALA A 224 5.42 11.48 -16.98
N SER A 225 6.60 12.12 -16.90
CA SER A 225 7.25 12.75 -18.06
C SER A 225 7.89 11.76 -19.04
N HIS A 226 7.98 10.47 -18.69
CA HIS A 226 8.61 9.44 -19.52
C HIS A 226 7.59 8.68 -20.34
N ALA A 227 7.86 8.53 -21.64
CA ALA A 227 6.95 7.86 -22.56
C ALA A 227 6.78 6.37 -22.19
N GLY A 228 5.54 5.88 -22.17
CA GLY A 228 5.25 4.49 -21.84
C GLY A 228 5.21 4.17 -20.34
N ALA A 229 5.58 5.11 -19.46
CA ALA A 229 5.31 4.98 -18.04
C ALA A 229 3.81 5.19 -17.77
N VAL A 230 3.21 4.31 -16.96
CA VAL A 230 1.80 4.35 -16.59
C VAL A 230 1.63 4.08 -15.11
N PHE A 231 0.62 4.70 -14.49
CA PHE A 231 0.26 4.46 -13.10
C PHE A 231 -0.99 3.59 -13.03
N TRP A 232 -0.85 2.36 -12.52
CA TRP A 232 -1.94 1.40 -12.37
C TRP A 232 -2.13 1.01 -10.91
N SER A 233 -3.38 0.70 -10.56
CA SER A 233 -3.70 0.00 -9.33
C SER A 233 -3.28 -1.47 -9.41
N GLY A 234 -3.15 -2.12 -8.26
CA GLY A 234 -2.87 -3.54 -8.13
C GLY A 234 -3.89 -4.41 -8.87
N GLU A 235 -5.20 -4.14 -8.75
CA GLU A 235 -6.25 -4.83 -9.50
C GLU A 235 -5.99 -4.77 -11.02
N ARG A 236 -5.58 -3.61 -11.54
CA ARG A 236 -5.29 -3.44 -12.97
C ARG A 236 -4.00 -4.17 -13.41
N ILE A 237 -2.98 -4.20 -12.54
CA ILE A 237 -1.76 -4.97 -12.78
C ILE A 237 -2.07 -6.47 -12.78
N LEU A 238 -2.89 -6.95 -11.83
CA LEU A 238 -3.34 -8.33 -11.76
C LEU A 238 -4.07 -8.73 -13.05
N ASP A 239 -5.02 -7.93 -13.50
CA ASP A 239 -5.78 -8.21 -14.72
C ASP A 239 -4.88 -8.27 -15.96
N TRP A 240 -3.91 -7.35 -16.07
CA TRP A 240 -2.90 -7.40 -17.13
C TRP A 240 -2.08 -8.69 -17.08
N TYR A 241 -1.57 -9.06 -15.91
CA TYR A 241 -0.73 -10.25 -15.74
C TYR A 241 -1.48 -11.54 -16.10
N VAL A 242 -2.73 -11.67 -15.63
CA VAL A 242 -3.58 -12.83 -15.94
C VAL A 242 -3.88 -12.88 -17.45
N SER A 243 -4.22 -11.76 -18.07
CA SER A 243 -4.50 -11.70 -19.51
C SER A 243 -3.26 -12.02 -20.36
N ALA A 244 -2.08 -11.58 -19.96
CA ALA A 244 -0.84 -11.85 -20.69
C ALA A 244 -0.48 -13.34 -20.65
N ARG A 245 -0.77 -14.03 -19.54
CA ARG A 245 -0.50 -15.47 -19.38
C ARG A 245 -1.47 -16.35 -20.16
N THR A 246 -2.76 -16.04 -20.13
CA THR A 246 -3.77 -16.82 -20.88
C THR A 246 -3.57 -16.69 -22.38
N GLY A 247 -3.21 -15.49 -22.86
CA GLY A 247 -2.85 -15.27 -24.27
C GLY A 247 -1.55 -15.96 -24.71
N ALA A 248 -0.64 -16.27 -23.78
CA ALA A 248 0.59 -17.02 -24.06
C ALA A 248 0.41 -18.55 -24.06
N GLN A 249 -0.74 -19.04 -23.56
CA GLN A 249 -1.10 -20.47 -23.52
C GLN A 249 -2.05 -20.90 -24.64
N ALA A 250 -2.53 -19.96 -25.46
CA ALA A 250 -3.40 -20.19 -26.62
C ALA A 250 -2.59 -20.16 -27.92
#